data_AF-A0A4Y6VC97-F1
#
_entry.id   AF-A0A4Y6VC97-F1
#
_cell.length_a   1.000
_cell.length_b   1.000
_cell.length_c   1.000
_cell.angle_alpha   90.00
_cell.angle_beta   90.00
_cell.angle_gamma   90.00
#
_symmetry.space_group_name_H-M   'P 1'
#
loop_
_entity.id
_entity.type
_entity.pdbx_description
1 polymer ?
#
loop_
_entity_poly.entity_id
_entity_poly.type
_entity_poly.pdbx_seq_one_letter_code
_entity_poly.pdbx_strand_id
1 'polypeptide(L)'
;MRRYAFPYIPNRPVRVPQRWTDTFAPLSCRRCSAVWEEGDPALRVPCRGCGAGPSEPCRRSKGGNERVCACRDEDAVRLGMLEPCEGLTWDGRHEKPLRLRAEPVPSALMCRAVRTGAPISRWG
;
A
#
# COMPACT_ATOMS: atom_id res chain seq x y z
N MET A 1 -6.28 7.73 51.44
CA MET A 1 -6.18 7.99 49.99
C MET A 1 -5.83 6.68 49.29
N ARG A 2 -6.78 6.02 48.62
CA ARG A 2 -6.54 4.77 47.87
C ARG A 2 -6.01 5.13 46.47
N ARG A 3 -4.77 4.78 46.17
CA ARG A 3 -4.21 4.89 44.81
C ARG A 3 -4.83 3.76 43.97
N TYR A 4 -5.71 4.10 43.03
CA TYR A 4 -6.15 3.18 42.00
C TYR A 4 -4.96 2.91 41.07
N ALA A 5 -4.36 1.72 41.17
CA ALA A 5 -3.41 1.23 40.18
C ALA A 5 -4.23 0.62 39.03
N PHE A 6 -4.21 1.26 37.86
CA PHE A 6 -4.72 0.65 36.65
C PHE A 6 -3.89 -0.62 36.36
N PRO A 7 -4.52 -1.79 36.14
CA PRO A 7 -3.78 -2.97 35.76
C PRO A 7 -3.11 -2.70 34.42
N TYR A 8 -1.79 -2.84 34.37
CA TYR A 8 -1.03 -2.86 33.13
C TYR A 8 -1.53 -4.02 32.28
N ILE A 9 -2.38 -3.73 31.29
CA ILE A 9 -2.74 -4.67 30.24
C ILE A 9 -1.60 -4.57 29.22
N PRO A 10 -0.75 -5.61 29.06
CA PRO A 10 0.25 -5.57 28.00
C PRO A 10 -0.48 -5.39 26.67
N ASN A 11 -0.18 -4.31 25.96
CA ASN A 11 -0.69 -4.03 24.62
C ASN A 11 -0.50 -5.30 23.77
N ARG A 12 -1.57 -6.06 23.55
CA ARG A 12 -1.53 -7.15 22.57
C ARG A 12 -1.16 -6.51 21.24
N PRO A 13 -0.13 -6.98 20.52
CA PRO A 13 0.17 -6.45 19.21
C PRO A 13 -1.08 -6.60 18.34
N VAL A 14 -1.69 -5.47 17.98
CA VAL A 14 -2.85 -5.45 17.08
C VAL A 14 -2.39 -6.11 15.79
N ARG A 15 -2.95 -7.28 15.48
CA ARG A 15 -2.65 -7.99 14.25
C ARG A 15 -3.17 -7.12 13.10
N VAL A 16 -2.26 -6.48 12.37
CA VAL A 16 -2.61 -5.71 11.17
C VAL A 16 -3.33 -6.65 10.21
N PRO A 17 -4.54 -6.30 9.73
CA PRO A 17 -5.32 -7.20 8.88
C PRO A 17 -4.55 -7.49 7.60
N GLN A 18 -4.34 -8.77 7.33
CA GLN A 18 -3.73 -9.23 6.08
C GLN A 18 -4.84 -9.46 5.07
N ARG A 19 -4.70 -8.87 3.88
CA ARG A 19 -5.57 -9.10 2.74
C ARG A 19 -4.74 -9.55 1.55
N TRP A 20 -5.40 -10.05 0.53
CA TRP A 20 -4.76 -10.50 -0.69
C TRP A 20 -4.95 -9.46 -1.78
N THR A 21 -3.94 -9.28 -2.62
CA THR A 21 -4.01 -8.43 -3.80
C THR A 21 -3.36 -9.13 -4.98
N ASP A 22 -3.88 -8.90 -6.17
CA ASP A 22 -3.18 -9.21 -7.40
C ASP A 22 -2.43 -7.95 -7.85
N THR A 23 -1.11 -8.04 -8.00
CA THR A 23 -0.28 -6.89 -8.39
C THR A 23 -0.40 -6.55 -9.87
N PHE A 24 -0.91 -7.48 -10.69
CA PHE A 24 -1.14 -7.29 -12.12
C PHE A 24 -2.61 -7.03 -12.45
N ALA A 25 -3.48 -6.95 -11.44
CA ALA A 25 -4.88 -6.64 -11.68
C ALA A 25 -5.04 -5.19 -12.18
N PRO A 26 -5.96 -4.94 -13.12
CA PRO A 26 -6.21 -3.62 -13.65
C PRO A 26 -6.65 -2.66 -12.54
N LEU A 27 -6.12 -1.46 -12.57
CA LEU A 27 -6.44 -0.40 -11.62
C LEU A 27 -6.66 0.94 -12.31
N SER A 28 -7.36 1.81 -11.62
CA SER A 28 -7.56 3.18 -12.06
C SER A 28 -7.20 4.16 -10.96
N CYS A 29 -6.69 5.32 -11.35
CA CYS A 29 -6.49 6.43 -10.45
C CYS A 29 -7.85 7.00 -10.06
N ARG A 30 -8.13 7.11 -8.76
CA ARG A 30 -9.38 7.69 -8.26
C ARG A 30 -9.50 9.20 -8.50
N ARG A 31 -8.41 9.87 -8.93
CA ARG A 31 -8.35 11.33 -9.13
C ARG A 31 -8.44 11.73 -10.59
N CYS A 32 -7.48 11.31 -11.41
CA CYS A 32 -7.47 11.64 -12.84
C CYS A 32 -8.16 10.59 -13.72
N SER A 33 -8.67 9.49 -13.14
CA SER A 33 -9.29 8.38 -13.87
C SER A 33 -8.39 7.65 -14.88
N ALA A 34 -7.07 7.88 -14.84
CA ALA A 34 -6.12 7.11 -15.63
C ALA A 34 -6.24 5.62 -15.30
N VAL A 35 -6.22 4.77 -16.33
CA VAL A 35 -6.39 3.31 -16.19
C VAL A 35 -5.10 2.62 -16.59
N TRP A 36 -4.70 1.62 -15.81
CA TRP A 36 -3.58 0.74 -16.09
C TRP A 36 -4.06 -0.70 -16.08
N GLU A 37 -4.14 -1.31 -17.27
CA GLU A 37 -4.64 -2.68 -17.45
C GLU A 37 -3.69 -3.74 -16.90
N GLU A 38 -2.38 -3.49 -16.97
CA GLU A 38 -1.31 -4.43 -16.60
C GLU A 38 -0.88 -4.31 -15.12
N GLY A 39 -1.69 -3.69 -14.28
CA GLY A 39 -1.30 -3.41 -12.89
C GLY A 39 -0.54 -2.10 -12.74
N ASP A 40 -0.03 -1.85 -11.52
CA ASP A 40 0.52 -0.53 -11.17
C ASP A 40 1.91 -0.39 -11.79
N PRO A 41 2.16 0.61 -12.66
CA PRO A 41 3.47 0.79 -13.28
C PRO A 41 4.60 0.95 -12.26
N ALA A 42 4.31 1.53 -11.09
CA ALA A 42 5.29 1.72 -10.02
C ALA A 42 5.75 0.39 -9.40
N LEU A 43 4.98 -0.69 -9.52
CA LEU A 43 5.40 -2.00 -9.06
C LEU A 43 6.53 -2.59 -9.91
N ARG A 44 6.74 -2.14 -11.16
CA ARG A 44 7.86 -2.58 -12.00
C ARG A 44 9.22 -2.14 -11.46
N VAL A 45 9.24 -1.08 -10.66
CA VAL A 45 10.44 -0.50 -10.06
C VAL A 45 10.64 -1.07 -8.66
N PRO A 46 11.86 -1.40 -8.20
CA PRO A 46 12.09 -1.76 -6.80
C PRO A 46 11.81 -0.57 -5.85
N CYS A 47 11.31 -0.85 -4.65
CA CYS A 47 11.00 0.19 -3.67
C CYS A 47 12.19 0.48 -2.75
N ARG A 48 12.88 1.60 -2.94
CA ARG A 48 13.98 2.03 -2.05
C ARG A 48 13.57 2.27 -0.59
N GLY A 49 12.32 2.67 -0.35
CA GLY A 49 11.85 3.04 0.99
C GLY A 49 11.52 1.85 1.90
N CYS A 50 11.12 0.70 1.34
CA CYS A 50 10.80 -0.49 2.13
C CYS A 50 11.52 -1.77 1.66
N GLY A 51 12.43 -1.67 0.68
CA GLY A 51 13.19 -2.80 0.14
C GLY A 51 12.38 -3.84 -0.63
N ALA A 52 11.14 -3.51 -1.05
CA ALA A 52 10.32 -4.44 -1.82
C ALA A 52 10.87 -4.59 -3.24
N GLY A 53 10.93 -5.81 -3.75
CA GLY A 53 11.39 -6.10 -5.11
C GLY A 53 10.40 -5.63 -6.19
N PRO A 54 10.81 -5.69 -7.46
CA PRO A 54 9.90 -5.48 -8.58
C PRO A 54 8.75 -6.50 -8.52
N SER A 55 7.55 -6.07 -8.91
CA SER A 55 6.29 -6.82 -8.85
C SER A 55 5.83 -7.21 -7.44
N GLU A 56 6.58 -6.89 -6.39
CA GLU A 56 6.16 -7.11 -5.01
C GLU A 56 5.43 -5.88 -4.45
N PRO A 57 4.33 -6.06 -3.71
CA PRO A 57 3.71 -4.94 -3.02
C PRO A 57 4.65 -4.36 -1.96
N CYS A 58 4.49 -3.08 -1.63
CA CYS A 58 5.28 -2.46 -0.58
C CYS A 58 5.05 -3.18 0.77
N ARG A 59 6.10 -3.27 1.60
CA ARG A 59 6.13 -4.09 2.83
C ARG A 59 6.34 -3.25 4.08
N ARG A 60 5.56 -2.18 4.26
CA ARG A 60 5.61 -1.36 5.48
C ARG A 60 5.16 -2.20 6.68
N SER A 61 5.91 -2.10 7.77
CA SER A 61 5.65 -2.86 9.00
C SER A 61 4.32 -2.46 9.67
N LYS A 62 3.94 -1.17 9.56
CA LYS A 62 2.77 -0.58 10.22
C LYS A 62 1.44 -0.76 9.47
N GLY A 63 1.43 -1.26 8.23
CA GLY A 63 0.25 -1.25 7.36
C GLY A 63 0.30 -0.14 6.30
N GLY A 64 -0.79 0.03 5.54
CA GLY A 64 -0.86 0.95 4.40
C GLY A 64 -0.24 0.40 3.11
N ASN A 65 -0.05 -0.92 3.03
CA ASN A 65 0.56 -1.59 1.87
C ASN A 65 -0.39 -1.75 0.68
N GLU A 66 -1.65 -1.34 0.85
CA GLU A 66 -2.60 -1.12 -0.23
C GLU A 66 -2.20 0.04 -1.16
N ARG A 67 -1.20 0.85 -0.78
CA ARG A 67 -0.61 1.91 -1.60
C ARG A 67 0.90 1.73 -1.71
N VAL A 68 1.45 1.97 -2.89
CA VAL A 68 2.91 2.02 -3.07
C VAL A 68 3.53 3.20 -2.29
N CYS A 69 4.82 3.07 -1.94
CA CYS A 69 5.58 4.14 -1.29
C CYS A 69 5.76 5.34 -2.20
N ALA A 70 5.74 6.55 -1.63
CA ALA A 70 5.97 7.79 -2.37
C ALA A 70 7.28 7.74 -3.17
N CYS A 71 8.37 7.30 -2.53
CA CYS A 71 9.65 7.10 -3.21
C CYS A 71 9.60 6.14 -4.42
N ARG A 72 8.68 5.18 -4.41
CA ARG A 72 8.52 4.22 -5.52
C ARG A 72 7.75 4.86 -6.67
N ASP A 73 6.74 5.66 -6.37
CA ASP A 73 6.06 6.49 -7.38
C ASP A 73 7.01 7.50 -8.00
N GLU A 74 7.80 8.22 -7.18
CA GLU A 74 8.83 9.15 -7.65
C GLU A 74 9.81 8.48 -8.61
N ASP A 75 10.21 7.24 -8.31
CA ASP A 75 11.13 6.48 -9.15
C ASP A 75 10.48 6.02 -10.45
N ALA A 76 9.21 5.62 -10.40
CA ALA A 76 8.44 5.31 -11.60
C ALA A 76 8.26 6.54 -12.50
N VAL A 77 8.02 7.72 -11.92
CA VAL A 77 7.93 8.98 -12.65
C VAL A 77 9.27 9.34 -13.28
N ARG A 78 10.36 9.27 -12.51
CA ARG A 78 11.71 9.57 -12.99
C ARG A 78 12.18 8.63 -14.10
N LEU A 79 11.68 7.40 -14.13
CA LEU A 79 11.95 6.41 -15.18
C LEU A 79 10.99 6.51 -16.37
N GLY A 80 10.05 7.47 -16.38
CA GLY A 80 9.07 7.64 -17.46
C GLY A 80 8.01 6.54 -17.52
N MET A 81 7.84 5.76 -16.44
CA MET A 81 6.83 4.70 -16.36
C MET A 81 5.47 5.23 -15.87
N LEU A 82 5.46 6.42 -15.26
CA LEU A 82 4.27 7.05 -14.71
C LEU A 82 4.34 8.55 -14.98
N GLU A 83 3.31 9.11 -15.58
CA GLU A 83 3.17 10.57 -15.63
C GLU A 83 2.69 11.11 -14.26
N PRO A 84 3.03 12.35 -13.88
CA PRO A 84 2.44 13.00 -12.72
C PRO A 84 0.90 13.04 -12.79
N CYS A 85 0.24 12.98 -11.63
CA CYS A 85 -1.22 13.03 -11.57
C CYS A 85 -1.73 14.47 -11.66
N GLU A 86 -2.51 14.78 -12.69
CA GLU A 86 -3.15 16.09 -12.86
C GLU A 86 -4.42 16.28 -12.01
N GLY A 87 -4.97 15.19 -11.45
CA GLY A 87 -6.28 15.19 -10.78
C GLY A 87 -6.30 15.73 -9.34
N LEU A 88 -5.14 15.86 -8.68
CA LEU A 88 -4.95 16.54 -7.38
C LEU A 88 -3.44 16.63 -7.07
N THR A 89 -2.95 17.84 -6.79
CA THR A 89 -1.66 18.29 -7.31
C THR A 89 -0.62 18.72 -6.27
N TRP A 90 -0.83 18.51 -4.97
CA TRP A 90 0.17 18.98 -4.00
C TRP A 90 1.46 18.13 -3.99
N ASP A 91 1.38 16.85 -4.34
CA ASP A 91 2.54 15.96 -4.50
C ASP A 91 2.61 15.27 -5.88
N GLY A 92 1.64 15.54 -6.77
CA GLY A 92 1.57 14.96 -8.11
C GLY A 92 1.35 13.44 -8.13
N ARG A 93 0.90 12.82 -7.03
CA ARG A 93 0.78 11.38 -6.92
C ARG A 93 -0.61 10.86 -7.31
N HIS A 94 -0.61 9.75 -8.04
CA HIS A 94 -1.85 9.04 -8.36
C HIS A 94 -2.42 8.35 -7.13
N GLU A 95 -3.73 8.51 -6.90
CA GLU A 95 -4.45 7.72 -5.89
C GLU A 95 -4.89 6.39 -6.49
N LYS A 96 -3.97 5.42 -6.45
CA LYS A 96 -4.10 4.10 -7.05
C LYS A 96 -4.03 2.96 -6.01
N PRO A 97 -5.06 2.79 -5.16
CA PRO A 97 -5.05 1.71 -4.18
C PRO A 97 -5.18 0.34 -4.87
N LEU A 98 -4.34 -0.60 -4.45
CA LEU A 98 -4.40 -1.99 -4.88
C LEU A 98 -5.77 -2.60 -4.53
N ARG A 99 -6.29 -3.48 -5.40
CA ARG A 99 -7.56 -4.17 -5.17
C ARG A 99 -7.39 -5.25 -4.10
N LEU A 100 -7.95 -4.99 -2.92
CA LEU A 100 -7.86 -5.88 -1.76
C LEU A 100 -8.98 -6.93 -1.75
N ARG A 101 -8.63 -8.16 -1.38
CA ARG A 101 -9.53 -9.31 -1.29
C ARG A 101 -9.37 -10.04 0.04
N ALA A 102 -10.44 -10.68 0.50
CA ALA A 102 -10.42 -11.46 1.74
C ALA A 102 -9.62 -12.76 1.58
N GLU A 103 -9.65 -13.34 0.38
CA GLU A 103 -9.05 -14.63 0.05
C GLU A 103 -8.13 -14.50 -1.18
N PRO A 104 -7.13 -15.40 -1.31
CA PRO A 104 -6.28 -15.44 -2.49
C PRO A 104 -7.11 -15.79 -3.73
N VAL A 105 -6.80 -15.18 -4.86
CA VAL A 105 -7.46 -15.47 -6.14
C VAL A 105 -6.67 -16.58 -6.83
N PRO A 106 -7.25 -17.77 -7.06
CA PRO A 106 -6.54 -18.88 -7.69
C PRO A 106 -6.09 -18.57 -9.12
N SER A 107 -6.83 -17.72 -9.83
CA SER A 107 -6.55 -17.32 -11.22
C SER A 107 -5.70 -16.06 -11.38
N ALA A 108 -5.25 -15.44 -10.27
CA ALA A 108 -4.45 -14.23 -10.34
C ALA A 108 -3.00 -14.58 -10.72
N LEU A 109 -2.43 -13.83 -11.67
CA LEU A 109 -1.07 -14.03 -12.14
C LEU A 109 -0.05 -13.86 -10.99
N MET A 110 -0.27 -12.88 -10.09
CA MET A 110 0.54 -12.73 -8.88
C MET A 110 -0.30 -12.28 -7.68
N CYS A 111 -0.91 -13.25 -7.00
CA CYS A 111 -1.60 -12.99 -5.73
C CYS A 111 -0.61 -12.89 -4.56
N ARG A 112 -0.59 -11.76 -3.85
CA ARG A 112 0.30 -11.50 -2.71
C ARG A 112 -0.47 -11.03 -1.49
N ALA A 113 -0.05 -11.47 -0.31
CA ALA A 113 -0.56 -10.96 0.96
C ALA A 113 0.01 -9.57 1.25
N VAL A 114 -0.86 -8.63 1.65
CA VAL A 114 -0.51 -7.27 2.03
C VAL A 114 -1.11 -6.93 3.39
N ARG A 115 -0.33 -6.22 4.22
CA ARG A 115 -0.82 -5.68 5.49
C ARG A 115 -1.59 -4.39 5.24
N THR A 116 -2.88 -4.42 5.52
CA THR A 116 -3.82 -3.33 5.20
C THR A 116 -4.21 -2.53 6.43
N GLY A 117 -4.69 -1.31 6.21
CA GLY A 117 -5.17 -0.42 7.29
C GLY A 117 -4.17 0.68 7.64
N ALA A 118 -4.67 1.69 8.36
CA ALA A 118 -3.86 2.82 8.80
C ALA A 118 -2.71 2.36 9.72
N PRO A 119 -1.52 3.00 9.65
CA PRO A 119 -0.49 2.76 10.65
C PRO A 119 -1.08 2.97 12.03
N ILE A 120 -0.87 2.03 12.95
CA ILE A 120 -1.33 2.16 14.35
C ILE A 120 -0.88 3.53 14.85
N SER A 121 -1.84 4.44 15.09
CA SER A 121 -1.55 5.72 15.73
C SER A 121 -1.04 5.38 17.12
N ARG A 122 0.15 5.87 17.48
CA ARG A 122 0.66 5.75 18.87
C ARG A 122 -0.11 6.65 19.86
N TRP A 123 -1.14 7.33 19.37
CA TRP A 123 -2.03 8.21 20.11
C TRP A 123 -3.44 7.62 19.96
N GLY A 124 -3.86 6.89 20.98
CA GLY A 124 -5.16 6.24 21.14
C GLY A 124 -5.33 5.91 22.61
#